data_AF-A0A218XLR9-F1
#
_entry.id   AF-A0A218XLR9-F1
#
_cell.length_a   1.000
_cell.length_b   1.000
_cell.length_c   1.000
_cell.angle_alpha   90.00
_cell.angle_beta   90.00
_cell.angle_gamma   90.00
#
_symmetry.space_group_name_H-M   'P 1'
#
loop_
_entity.id
_entity.type
_entity.pdbx_description
1 polymer ?
#
loop_
_entity_poly.entity_id
_entity_poly.type
_entity_poly.pdbx_seq_one_letter_code
_entity_poly.pdbx_strand_id
1 'polypeptide(L)'
;MMGMGDGVNSEDTISEMADPPPPVAAAVPSRGNLVFTLDDIPYSRWPDRLQEFLAYLTIQALTIQNNHVLMFEFVSRFTGTLKNWWIGLTEQDQL
;
A
#
# COMPACT_ATOMS: atom_id res chain seq x y z
N MET A 1 -44.97 -6.45 57.33
CA MET A 1 -43.72 -5.68 57.28
C MET A 1 -42.56 -6.65 57.14
N MET A 2 -41.92 -6.68 55.98
CA MET A 2 -40.54 -7.14 55.73
C MET A 2 -40.26 -6.93 54.24
N GLY A 3 -39.12 -6.34 53.89
CA GLY A 3 -38.63 -6.30 52.51
C GLY A 3 -37.62 -5.20 52.22
N MET A 4 -36.40 -5.65 51.91
CA MET A 4 -35.30 -4.94 51.21
C MET A 4 -34.56 -3.82 51.98
N GLY A 5 -33.24 -3.70 51.88
CA GLY A 5 -32.32 -4.37 50.97
C GLY A 5 -30.86 -4.14 51.32
N ASP A 6 -30.04 -5.00 50.73
CA ASP A 6 -28.59 -4.90 50.64
C ASP A 6 -28.15 -3.60 49.96
N GLY A 7 -26.99 -3.12 50.37
CA GLY A 7 -26.27 -2.03 49.71
C GLY A 7 -24.80 -2.10 50.07
N VAL A 8 -24.10 -3.06 49.46
CA VAL A 8 -22.65 -3.28 49.54
C VAL A 8 -21.90 -2.03 49.07
N ASN A 9 -20.85 -1.70 49.82
CA ASN A 9 -19.83 -0.69 49.53
C ASN A 9 -18.70 -1.27 48.67
N SER A 10 -17.98 -0.38 47.99
CA SER A 10 -16.74 -0.62 47.20
C SER A 10 -16.98 -1.28 45.84
N GLU A 11 -16.38 -0.84 44.73
CA GLU A 11 -15.06 -0.25 44.53
C GLU A 11 -15.08 0.53 43.21
N ASP A 12 -14.47 1.71 43.19
CA ASP A 12 -14.19 2.50 41.98
C ASP A 12 -13.19 1.75 41.09
N THR A 13 -13.67 0.82 40.27
CA THR A 13 -12.85 0.24 39.21
C THR A 13 -12.89 1.18 38.01
N ILE A 14 -11.98 2.17 38.02
CA ILE A 14 -11.64 2.93 36.82
C ILE A 14 -11.14 1.90 35.80
N SER A 15 -12.01 1.53 34.86
CA SER A 15 -11.62 0.70 33.73
C SER A 15 -10.86 1.63 32.80
N GLU A 16 -9.53 1.63 32.94
CA GLU A 16 -8.61 2.24 31.99
C GLU A 16 -8.81 1.53 30.64
N MET A 17 -9.80 2.00 29.88
CA MET A 17 -9.91 1.74 28.46
C MET A 17 -8.72 2.43 27.81
N ALA A 18 -7.61 1.71 27.73
CA ALA A 18 -6.52 2.08 26.82
C ALA A 18 -7.14 2.20 25.43
N ASP A 19 -7.11 3.42 24.90
CA ASP A 19 -7.53 3.74 23.55
C ASP A 19 -6.79 2.77 22.59
N PRO A 20 -7.50 2.04 21.71
CA PRO A 20 -6.82 1.23 20.71
C PRO A 20 -5.93 2.18 19.89
N PRO A 21 -4.66 1.83 19.62
CA PRO A 21 -3.80 2.70 18.83
C PRO A 21 -4.52 3.05 17.53
N PRO A 22 -4.48 4.33 17.10
CA PRO A 22 -5.20 4.75 15.91
C PRO A 22 -4.79 3.83 14.75
N PRO A 23 -5.75 3.43 13.88
CA PRO A 23 -5.43 2.62 12.72
C PRO A 23 -4.30 3.34 11.99
N VAL A 24 -3.17 2.65 11.85
CA VAL A 24 -1.99 3.16 11.15
C VAL A 24 -2.50 3.65 9.81
N ALA A 25 -2.63 4.97 9.66
CA ALA A 25 -3.12 5.54 8.42
C ALA A 25 -2.20 5.00 7.35
N ALA A 26 -2.73 4.13 6.47
CA ALA A 26 -1.99 3.62 5.34
C ALA A 26 -1.45 4.87 4.65
N ALA A 27 -0.14 5.08 4.76
CA ALA A 27 0.49 6.30 4.29
C ALA A 27 0.10 6.41 2.83
N VAL A 28 -0.78 7.38 2.52
CA VAL A 28 -1.15 7.67 1.14
C VAL A 28 0.18 7.92 0.45
N PRO A 29 0.59 7.12 -0.55
CA PRO A 29 1.89 7.28 -1.14
C PRO A 29 1.95 8.70 -1.68
N SER A 30 2.78 9.53 -1.04
CA SER A 30 2.98 10.90 -1.47
C SER A 30 3.32 10.86 -2.95
N ARG A 31 2.67 11.69 -3.76
CA ARG A 31 2.81 11.76 -5.22
C ARG A 31 4.27 11.93 -5.71
N GLY A 32 5.21 12.17 -4.79
CA GLY A 32 6.64 12.22 -5.02
C GLY A 32 7.29 10.84 -5.14
N ASN A 33 7.88 10.59 -6.30
CA ASN A 33 9.03 9.70 -6.50
C ASN A 33 8.83 8.22 -6.15
N LEU A 34 7.66 7.64 -6.44
CA LEU A 34 7.53 6.19 -6.54
C LEU A 34 8.36 5.70 -7.74
N VAL A 35 9.46 5.02 -7.42
CA VAL A 35 10.35 4.33 -8.37
C VAL A 35 10.10 2.82 -8.28
N PHE A 36 10.03 2.17 -9.42
CA PHE A 36 9.81 0.73 -9.54
C PHE A 36 11.13 0.02 -9.88
N THR A 37 11.64 -0.72 -8.90
CA THR A 37 12.85 -1.54 -8.99
C THR A 37 12.60 -2.93 -8.38
N LEU A 38 13.37 -3.90 -8.85
CA LEU A 38 13.52 -5.24 -8.29
C LEU A 38 14.95 -5.52 -7.82
N ASP A 39 15.88 -4.58 -8.02
CA ASP A 39 17.33 -4.80 -7.85
C ASP A 39 17.69 -5.09 -6.39
N ASP A 40 17.04 -4.40 -5.45
CA ASP A 40 17.26 -4.55 -4.01
C ASP A 40 16.29 -5.53 -3.35
N ILE A 41 15.48 -6.25 -4.14
CA ILE A 41 14.39 -7.10 -3.64
C ILE A 41 14.73 -8.56 -3.89
N PRO A 42 14.76 -9.42 -2.84
CA PRO A 42 14.99 -10.85 -3.04
C PRO A 42 13.85 -11.45 -3.87
N TYR A 43 14.18 -12.43 -4.70
CA TYR A 43 13.23 -13.05 -5.63
C TYR A 43 11.94 -13.56 -4.96
N SER A 44 12.04 -14.05 -3.72
CA SER A 44 10.89 -14.51 -2.93
C SER A 44 9.85 -13.41 -2.66
N ARG A 45 10.24 -12.13 -2.73
CA ARG A 45 9.37 -10.96 -2.51
C ARG A 45 8.99 -10.23 -3.79
N TRP A 46 9.43 -10.73 -4.96
CA TRP A 46 9.01 -10.16 -6.24
C TRP A 46 7.49 -10.18 -6.44
N PRO A 47 6.75 -11.25 -6.06
CA PRO A 47 5.28 -11.24 -6.20
C PRO A 47 4.62 -10.07 -5.46
N ASP A 48 5.03 -9.80 -4.21
CA ASP A 48 4.51 -8.68 -3.42
C ASP A 48 4.78 -7.34 -4.12
N ARG A 49 6.01 -7.16 -4.63
CA ARG A 49 6.40 -5.93 -5.31
C ARG A 49 5.63 -5.73 -6.62
N LEU A 50 5.43 -6.80 -7.39
CA LEU A 50 4.62 -6.77 -8.62
C LEU A 50 3.16 -6.43 -8.30
N GLN A 51 2.62 -6.90 -7.17
CA GLN A 51 1.28 -6.55 -6.72
C GLN A 51 1.17 -5.06 -6.37
N GLU A 52 2.18 -4.46 -5.75
CA GLU A 52 2.23 -3.01 -5.53
C GLU A 52 2.24 -2.23 -6.85
N PHE A 53 2.97 -2.71 -7.86
CA PHE A 53 2.99 -2.07 -9.18
C PHE A 53 1.60 -2.12 -9.82
N LEU A 54 0.92 -3.26 -9.72
CA LEU A 54 -0.42 -3.46 -10.25
C LEU A 54 -1.44 -2.56 -9.54
N ALA A 55 -1.34 -2.45 -8.22
CA ALA A 55 -2.19 -1.57 -7.42
C ALA A 55 -2.01 -0.10 -7.81
N TYR A 56 -0.77 0.34 -7.98
CA TYR A 56 -0.47 1.69 -8.47
C TYR A 56 -1.08 1.93 -9.86
N LEU A 57 -0.89 1.00 -10.80
CA LEU A 57 -1.41 1.15 -12.15
C LEU A 57 -2.93 1.19 -12.17
N THR A 58 -3.59 0.37 -11.36
CA THR A 58 -5.05 0.35 -11.22
C THR A 58 -5.58 1.69 -10.70
N ILE A 59 -4.92 2.27 -9.70
CA ILE A 59 -5.30 3.58 -9.16
C ILE A 59 -5.12 4.68 -10.21
N GLN A 60 -4.00 4.67 -10.94
CA GLN A 60 -3.76 5.67 -11.99
C GLN A 60 -4.68 5.50 -13.20
N ALA A 61 -5.13 4.28 -13.51
CA ALA A 61 -6.11 4.05 -14.57
C ALA A 61 -7.48 4.69 -14.27
N LEU A 62 -7.80 4.94 -12.99
CA LEU A 62 -9.02 5.66 -12.60
C LEU A 62 -8.90 7.18 -12.80
N THR A 63 -7.69 7.72 -12.88
CA THR A 63 -7.42 9.16 -12.96
C THR A 63 -6.93 9.60 -14.34
N ILE A 64 -6.19 8.74 -15.05
CA ILE A 64 -5.60 9.02 -16.37
C ILE A 64 -6.40 8.24 -17.43
N GLN A 65 -7.18 8.98 -18.22
CA GLN A 65 -8.06 8.38 -19.24
C GLN A 65 -7.31 7.94 -20.50
N ASN A 66 -6.13 8.50 -20.75
CA ASN A 66 -5.30 8.14 -21.90
C ASN A 66 -4.32 7.02 -21.52
N ASN A 67 -4.57 5.83 -22.05
CA ASN A 67 -3.73 4.64 -21.79
C ASN A 67 -2.26 4.84 -22.21
N HIS A 68 -1.98 5.58 -23.27
CA HIS A 68 -0.59 5.84 -23.68
C HIS A 68 0.13 6.71 -22.67
N VAL A 69 -0.54 7.76 -22.16
CA VAL A 69 0.03 8.63 -21.13
C VAL A 69 0.23 7.85 -19.83
N LEU A 70 -0.76 7.06 -19.43
CA LEU A 70 -0.69 6.19 -18.25
C LEU A 70 0.51 5.24 -18.34
N MET A 71 0.63 4.51 -19.44
CA MET A 71 1.71 3.55 -19.64
C MET A 71 3.06 4.24 -19.72
N PHE A 72 3.16 5.38 -20.40
CA PHE A 72 4.38 6.17 -20.48
C PHE A 72 4.85 6.63 -19.09
N GLU A 73 3.95 7.20 -18.28
CA GLU A 73 4.28 7.61 -16.90
C GLU A 73 4.66 6.41 -16.03
N PHE A 74 3.98 5.27 -16.18
CA PHE A 74 4.28 4.06 -15.43
C PHE A 74 5.68 3.52 -15.73
N VAL A 75 6.01 3.31 -17.01
CA VAL A 75 7.32 2.77 -17.40
C VAL A 75 8.46 3.77 -17.17
N SER A 76 8.18 5.08 -17.17
CA SER A 76 9.18 6.11 -16.84
C SER A 76 9.75 5.98 -15.43
N ARG A 77 9.02 5.30 -14.54
CA ARG A 77 9.41 5.05 -13.15
C ARG A 77 10.23 3.77 -12.98
N PHE A 78 10.44 2.98 -14.04
CA PHE A 78 11.24 1.77 -13.97
C PHE A 78 12.73 2.11 -13.84
N THR A 79 13.43 1.36 -12.99
CA THR A 79 14.88 1.46 -12.84
C THR A 79 15.56 0.10 -12.85
N GLY A 80 16.89 0.13 -13.05
CA GLY A 80 17.77 -1.04 -13.05
C GLY A 80 17.25 -2.21 -13.88
N THR A 81 17.15 -3.39 -13.28
CA THR A 81 16.75 -4.63 -13.96
C THR A 81 15.43 -4.50 -14.71
N LEU A 82 14.45 -3.81 -14.12
CA LEU A 82 13.13 -3.64 -14.73
C LEU A 82 13.17 -2.72 -15.96
N LYS A 83 13.97 -1.66 -15.90
CA LYS A 83 14.18 -0.76 -17.05
C LYS A 83 14.91 -1.47 -18.19
N ASN A 84 15.94 -2.25 -17.86
CA ASN A 84 16.71 -3.00 -18.85
C ASN A 84 15.85 -4.04 -19.56
N TRP A 85 15.01 -4.75 -18.81
CA TRP A 85 14.03 -5.69 -19.36
C TRP A 85 13.04 -4.99 -20.31
N TRP A 86 12.49 -3.83 -19.91
CA TRP A 86 11.55 -3.08 -20.75
C TRP A 86 12.18 -2.63 -22.08
N ILE A 87 13.41 -2.10 -22.04
CA ILE A 87 14.14 -1.70 -23.24
C ILE A 87 14.39 -2.90 -24.15
N GLY A 88 14.86 -4.02 -23.58
CA GLY A 88 15.12 -5.25 -24.34
C GLY A 88 13.89 -5.80 -25.06
N LEU A 89 12.69 -5.67 -24.48
CA LEU A 89 11.44 -6.03 -25.17
C LEU A 89 11.16 -5.14 -26.38
N THR A 90 11.37 -3.82 -26.25
CA THR A 90 11.14 -2.88 -27.34
C THR A 90 12.17 -2.99 -28.48
N GLU A 91 13.37 -3.48 -28.19
CA GLU A 91 14.40 -3.75 -29.20
C GLU A 91 14.11 -5.05 -29.97
N GLN A 92 13.51 -6.05 -29.33
CA GLN A 92 13.09 -7.29 -29.99
C GLN A 92 11.88 -7.10 -30.92
N ASP A 93 11.00 -6.15 -30.62
CA ASP A 93 9.84 -5.81 -31.45
C ASP A 93 10.22 -5.08 -32.76
N GLN A 94 11.45 -4.56 -32.86
CA GLN A 94 11.95 -3.81 -34.02
C GLN A 94 12.70 -4.69 -35.05
N LEU A 95 12.84 -6.00 -34.79
CA LEU A 95 13.48 -6.99 -35.69
C LEU A 95 12.43 -7.81 -36.45
#